data_AF-A0A2I0KEA7-F1
#
_entry.id   AF-A0A2I0KEA7-F1
#
_cell.length_a   1.000
_cell.length_b   1.000
_cell.length_c   1.000
_cell.angle_alpha   90.00
_cell.angle_beta   90.00
_cell.angle_gamma   90.00
#
_symmetry.space_group_name_H-M   'P 1'
#
loop_
_entity.id
_entity.type
_entity.pdbx_description
1 polymer ?
#
loop_
_entity_poly.entity_id
_entity_poly.type
_entity_poly.pdbx_seq_one_letter_code
_entity_poly.pdbx_strand_id
1 'polypeptide(L)'
;MGSTACEAISIITIVLYVCFFVMGFGPTPNILCSEIFPTRVRGLCVALCGLTFWIGNAFVSYTMPLMLKSTGLAGTFGVFAAVCVVSWAFVFTKVPETKGMPLEVIVEFFSFGVKQAEDN
;
A
#
# COMPACT_ATOMS: atom_id res chain seq x y z
N MET A 1 20.63 -9.13 -33.35
CA MET A 1 20.33 -10.26 -32.44
C MET A 1 20.67 -9.96 -30.97
N GLY A 2 20.84 -8.69 -30.55
CA GLY A 2 21.06 -8.31 -29.14
C GLY A 2 19.82 -7.79 -28.39
N SER A 3 18.66 -7.68 -29.07
CA SER A 3 17.42 -7.11 -28.49
C SER A 3 16.64 -8.14 -27.65
N THR A 4 16.59 -9.40 -28.10
CA THR A 4 15.74 -10.43 -27.48
C THR A 4 16.17 -10.83 -26.07
N ALA A 5 17.47 -10.75 -25.75
CA ALA A 5 17.97 -11.02 -24.41
C ALA A 5 17.58 -9.92 -23.41
N CYS A 6 17.70 -8.65 -23.81
CA CYS A 6 17.28 -7.52 -22.97
C CYS A 6 15.76 -7.47 -22.79
N GLU A 7 15.00 -7.83 -23.83
CA GLU A 7 13.54 -7.96 -23.78
C GLU A 7 13.12 -9.07 -22.82
N ALA A 8 13.72 -10.27 -22.94
CA ALA A 8 13.42 -11.39 -22.05
C ALA A 8 13.74 -11.06 -20.57
N ILE A 9 14.88 -10.40 -20.32
CA ILE A 9 15.25 -9.95 -18.97
C ILE A 9 14.22 -8.96 -18.43
N SER A 10 13.82 -7.97 -19.23
CA SER A 10 12.84 -6.96 -18.82
C SER A 10 11.49 -7.59 -18.48
N ILE A 11 11.02 -8.54 -19.29
CA ILE A 11 9.77 -9.27 -19.05
C ILE A 11 9.86 -10.08 -17.76
N ILE A 12 10.94 -10.84 -17.57
CA ILE A 12 11.13 -11.66 -16.36
C ILE A 12 11.16 -10.78 -15.11
N THR A 13 11.87 -9.64 -15.14
CA THR A 13 11.93 -8.72 -14.01
C THR A 13 10.56 -8.13 -13.67
N ILE A 14 9.77 -7.73 -14.68
CA ILE A 14 8.41 -7.22 -14.46
C ILE A 14 7.50 -8.30 -13.88
N VAL A 15 7.57 -9.53 -14.41
CA VAL A 15 6.76 -10.66 -13.91
C VAL A 15 7.09 -10.95 -12.45
N LEU A 16 8.38 -11.05 -12.10
CA LEU A 16 8.80 -11.25 -10.70
C LEU A 16 8.30 -10.12 -9.81
N TYR A 17 8.48 -8.86 -10.22
CA TYR A 17 7.97 -7.69 -9.50
C TYR A 17 6.47 -7.80 -9.23
N VAL A 18 5.66 -8.16 -10.24
CA VAL A 18 4.21 -8.31 -10.09
C VAL A 18 3.87 -9.47 -9.15
N CYS A 19 4.57 -10.61 -9.22
CA CYS A 19 4.36 -11.74 -8.32
C CYS A 19 4.61 -11.35 -6.85
N PHE A 20 5.71 -10.68 -6.56
CA PHE A 20 5.99 -10.18 -5.20
C PHE A 20 5.00 -9.12 -4.76
N PHE A 21 4.60 -8.21 -5.65
CA PHE A 21 3.61 -7.18 -5.36
C PHE A 21 2.25 -7.77 -5.00
N VAL A 22 1.76 -8.77 -5.76
CA VAL A 22 0.48 -9.43 -5.49
C VAL A 22 0.52 -10.23 -4.19
N MET A 23 1.65 -10.88 -3.85
CA MET A 23 1.77 -11.63 -2.59
C MET A 23 1.81 -10.72 -1.35
N GLY A 24 2.41 -9.54 -1.44
CA GLY A 24 2.50 -8.59 -0.33
C GLY A 24 1.39 -7.54 -0.35
N PHE A 25 1.47 -6.58 -1.27
CA PHE A 25 0.60 -5.41 -1.28
C PHE A 25 -0.86 -5.70 -1.67
N GLY A 26 -1.16 -6.85 -2.27
CA GLY A 26 -2.54 -7.25 -2.61
C GLY A 26 -3.37 -7.60 -1.37
N PRO A 27 -3.04 -8.67 -0.64
CA PRO A 27 -3.83 -9.14 0.49
C PRO A 27 -3.50 -8.41 1.80
N THR A 28 -2.25 -7.98 2.03
CA THR A 28 -1.82 -7.49 3.35
C THR A 28 -2.63 -6.28 3.85
N PRO A 29 -2.89 -5.22 3.06
CA PRO A 29 -3.69 -4.08 3.53
C PRO A 29 -5.15 -4.48 3.80
N ASN A 30 -5.72 -5.36 2.96
CA ASN A 30 -7.10 -5.83 3.09
C ASN A 30 -7.28 -6.70 4.34
N ILE A 31 -6.32 -7.58 4.63
CA ILE A 31 -6.32 -8.43 5.83
C ILE A 31 -6.12 -7.58 7.07
N LEU A 32 -5.14 -6.67 7.06
CA LEU A 32 -4.85 -5.76 8.17
C LEU A 32 -6.08 -4.90 8.54
N CYS A 33 -6.80 -4.37 7.55
CA CYS A 33 -8.06 -3.68 7.78
C CYS A 33 -9.11 -4.60 8.45
N SER A 34 -9.17 -5.87 8.06
CA SER A 34 -10.10 -6.82 8.67
C SER A 34 -9.71 -7.26 10.09
N GLU A 35 -8.44 -7.12 10.47
CA GLU A 35 -7.89 -7.46 11.79
C GLU A 35 -7.95 -6.30 12.80
N ILE A 36 -7.80 -5.04 12.34
CA ILE A 36 -7.77 -3.86 13.21
C ILE A 36 -9.18 -3.40 13.63
N PHE A 37 -10.20 -3.58 12.78
CA PHE A 37 -11.51 -2.97 13.01
C PHE A 37 -12.52 -3.89 13.70
N PRO A 38 -13.25 -3.40 14.74
CA PRO A 38 -14.27 -4.19 15.43
C PRO A 38 -15.46 -4.51 14.51
N THR A 39 -16.04 -5.70 14.68
CA THR A 39 -17.09 -6.28 13.81
C THR A 39 -18.31 -5.38 13.60
N ARG A 40 -18.61 -4.47 14.52
CA ARG A 40 -19.74 -3.53 14.41
C ARG A 40 -19.55 -2.44 13.36
N VAL A 41 -18.32 -1.97 13.13
CA VAL A 41 -18.02 -0.85 12.20
C VAL A 41 -17.12 -1.24 11.03
N ARG A 42 -16.64 -2.49 10.99
CA ARG A 42 -15.74 -3.04 9.96
C ARG A 42 -16.21 -2.74 8.53
N GLY A 43 -17.51 -2.81 8.25
CA GLY A 43 -18.03 -2.51 6.91
C GLY A 43 -17.73 -1.08 6.44
N LEU A 44 -17.90 -0.10 7.32
CA LEU A 44 -17.63 1.31 7.02
C LEU A 44 -16.12 1.57 6.88
N CYS A 45 -15.31 1.03 7.79
CA CYS A 45 -13.86 1.21 7.77
C CYS A 45 -13.23 0.57 6.52
N VAL A 46 -13.65 -0.64 6.14
CA VAL A 46 -13.19 -1.28 4.90
C VAL A 46 -13.60 -0.49 3.67
N ALA A 47 -14.80 0.09 3.65
CA ALA A 47 -15.25 0.96 2.55
C ALA A 47 -14.38 2.22 2.43
N LEU A 48 -14.02 2.87 3.55
CA LEU A 48 -13.13 4.04 3.56
C LEU A 48 -11.71 3.70 3.13
N CYS A 49 -11.17 2.56 3.58
CA CYS A 49 -9.87 2.06 3.13
C CYS A 49 -9.88 1.76 1.62
N GLY A 50 -10.94 1.10 1.13
CA GLY A 50 -11.15 0.86 -0.30
C GLY A 50 -11.22 2.16 -1.09
N LEU A 51 -12.01 3.13 -0.64
CA LEU A 51 -12.11 4.45 -1.28
C LEU A 51 -10.75 5.14 -1.38
N THR A 52 -9.97 5.13 -0.30
CA THR A 52 -8.62 5.72 -0.27
C THR A 52 -7.69 5.02 -1.26
N PHE A 53 -7.74 3.68 -1.33
CA PHE A 53 -6.98 2.89 -2.30
C PHE A 53 -7.34 3.26 -3.75
N TRP A 54 -8.64 3.33 -4.06
CA TRP A 54 -9.13 3.70 -5.39
C TRP A 54 -8.76 5.14 -5.77
N ILE A 55 -8.82 6.08 -4.84
CA ILE A 55 -8.39 7.47 -5.05
C ILE A 55 -6.90 7.52 -5.36
N GLY A 56 -6.07 6.81 -4.60
CA GLY A 56 -4.63 6.72 -4.86
C GLY A 56 -4.34 6.12 -6.24
N ASN A 57 -5.04 5.05 -6.61
CA ASN A 57 -4.91 4.44 -7.92
C ASN A 57 -5.32 5.39 -9.06
N ALA A 58 -6.43 6.13 -8.89
CA ALA A 58 -6.87 7.14 -9.85
C ALA A 58 -5.82 8.26 -9.98
N PHE A 59 -5.29 8.76 -8.86
CA PHE A 59 -4.26 9.79 -8.85
C PHE A 59 -3.00 9.35 -9.62
N VAL A 60 -2.53 8.13 -9.38
CA VAL A 60 -1.39 7.55 -10.12
C VAL A 60 -1.72 7.43 -11.60
N SER A 61 -2.92 6.95 -11.95
CA SER A 61 -3.37 6.77 -13.33
C SER A 61 -3.44 8.10 -14.10
N TYR A 62 -3.83 9.20 -13.45
CA TYR A 62 -3.83 10.53 -14.07
C TYR A 62 -2.43 11.16 -14.13
N THR A 63 -1.59 10.94 -13.12
CA THR A 63 -0.26 11.54 -13.04
C THR A 63 0.73 10.87 -14.00
N MET A 64 0.60 9.55 -14.22
CA MET A 64 1.43 8.77 -15.15
C MET A 64 1.56 9.40 -16.56
N PRO A 65 0.47 9.66 -17.31
CA PRO A 65 0.56 10.22 -18.66
C PRO A 65 1.06 11.68 -18.66
N LEU A 66 0.74 12.47 -17.63
CA LEU A 66 1.22 13.84 -17.45
C LEU A 66 2.75 13.88 -17.31
N MET A 67 3.29 13.01 -16.45
CA MET A 67 4.72 12.95 -16.16
C MET A 67 5.52 12.33 -17.33
N LEU A 68 4.92 11.36 -18.02
CA LEU A 68 5.48 10.75 -19.22
C LEU A 68 5.69 11.77 -20.34
N LYS A 69 4.73 12.70 -20.52
CA LYS A 69 4.79 13.76 -21.54
C LYS A 69 5.82 14.85 -21.21
N SER A 70 6.06 15.14 -19.93
CA SER A 70 6.95 16.22 -19.51
C SER A 70 8.41 15.79 -19.31
N THR A 71 8.65 14.60 -18.76
CA THR A 71 9.97 14.19 -18.22
C THR A 71 10.53 12.93 -18.89
N GLY A 72 9.73 12.29 -19.74
CA GLY A 72 10.06 11.01 -20.39
C GLY A 72 9.92 9.80 -19.47
N LEU A 73 10.15 8.62 -20.04
CA LEU A 73 9.96 7.32 -19.39
C LEU A 73 10.84 7.16 -18.14
N ALA A 74 12.13 7.47 -18.25
CA ALA A 74 13.11 7.28 -17.17
C ALA A 74 12.84 8.16 -15.94
N GLY A 75 12.49 9.44 -16.14
CA GLY A 75 12.16 10.36 -15.04
C GLY A 75 10.87 9.97 -14.31
N THR A 76 9.89 9.48 -15.07
CA THR A 76 8.60 9.01 -14.52
C THR A 76 8.82 7.82 -13.58
N PHE A 77 9.53 6.78 -14.06
CA PHE A 77 9.83 5.61 -13.24
C PHE A 77 10.71 5.93 -12.02
N GLY A 78 11.65 6.87 -12.14
CA GLY A 78 12.50 7.29 -11.02
C GLY A 78 11.71 7.91 -9.86
N VAL A 79 10.75 8.80 -10.15
CA VAL A 79 9.91 9.43 -9.12
C VAL A 79 8.98 8.40 -8.47
N PHE A 80 8.34 7.52 -9.25
CA PHE A 80 7.51 6.46 -8.69
C PHE A 80 8.33 5.49 -7.83
N ALA A 81 9.55 5.13 -8.24
CA ALA A 81 10.45 4.32 -7.44
C ALA A 81 10.80 5.00 -6.11
N ALA A 82 11.09 6.31 -6.10
CA ALA A 82 11.36 7.05 -4.87
C ALA A 82 10.15 7.05 -3.92
N VAL A 83 8.94 7.27 -4.44
CA VAL A 83 7.70 7.21 -3.65
C VAL A 83 7.47 5.81 -3.07
N CYS A 84 7.76 4.76 -3.83
CA CYS A 84 7.71 3.38 -3.34
C CYS A 84 8.69 3.12 -2.19
N VAL A 85 9.94 3.60 -2.27
CA VAL A 85 10.93 3.45 -1.19
C VAL A 85 10.48 4.19 0.08
N VAL A 86 9.97 5.42 -0.06
CA VAL A 86 9.44 6.18 1.09
C VAL A 86 8.25 5.45 1.72
N SER A 87 7.35 4.90 0.90
CA SER A 87 6.20 4.13 1.37
C SER A 87 6.64 2.86 2.08
N TRP A 88 7.65 2.15 1.56
CA TRP A 88 8.22 0.98 2.21
C TRP A 88 8.86 1.31 3.56
N ALA A 89 9.63 2.40 3.66
CA ALA A 89 10.19 2.87 4.92
C ALA A 89 9.10 3.26 5.94
N PHE A 90 8.02 3.88 5.47
CA PHE A 90 6.87 4.19 6.31
C PHE A 90 6.19 2.92 6.83
N VAL A 91 5.95 1.93 5.97
CA VAL A 91 5.38 0.64 6.38
C VAL A 91 6.28 -0.04 7.42
N PHE A 92 7.59 -0.10 7.17
CA PHE A 92 8.55 -0.75 8.07
C PHE A 92 8.64 -0.09 9.46
N THR A 93 8.42 1.23 9.55
CA THR A 93 8.57 1.98 10.82
C THR A 93 7.25 2.24 11.55
N LYS A 94 6.13 2.36 10.83
CA LYS A 94 4.84 2.79 11.38
C LYS A 94 3.76 1.72 11.37
N VAL A 95 3.93 0.61 10.66
CA VAL A 95 2.97 -0.51 10.71
C VAL A 95 3.44 -1.51 11.75
N PRO A 96 2.84 -1.53 12.96
CA PRO A 96 3.10 -2.59 13.91
C PRO A 96 2.57 -3.91 13.34
N GLU A 97 3.40 -4.97 13.37
CA GLU A 97 3.01 -6.33 12.99
C GLU A 97 1.81 -6.78 13.86
N THR A 98 0.62 -6.85 13.26
CA THR A 98 -0.61 -7.34 13.93
C THR A 98 -0.72 -8.86 13.92
N LYS A 99 0.21 -9.54 13.25
CA LYS A 99 0.14 -10.96 12.96
C LYS A 99 0.18 -11.80 14.25
N GLY A 100 -0.98 -12.33 14.65
CA GLY A 100 -1.11 -13.22 15.81
C GLY A 100 -1.55 -12.55 17.12
N MET A 101 -1.92 -11.26 17.12
CA MET A 101 -2.53 -10.64 18.29
C MET A 101 -4.06 -10.83 18.28
N PRO A 102 -4.68 -11.20 19.41
CA PRO A 102 -6.13 -11.30 19.51
C PRO A 102 -6.78 -9.93 19.30
N LEU A 103 -7.86 -9.90 18.49
CA LEU A 103 -8.59 -8.70 18.09
C LEU A 103 -8.96 -7.77 19.26
N GLU A 104 -9.22 -8.36 20.42
CA GLU A 104 -9.61 -7.65 21.66
C GLU A 104 -8.49 -6.76 22.20
N VAL A 105 -7.22 -7.17 22.13
CA VAL A 105 -6.09 -6.40 22.66
C VAL A 105 -5.81 -5.16 21.80
N ILE A 106 -5.98 -5.25 20.48
CA ILE A 106 -5.78 -4.12 19.56
C ILE A 106 -6.86 -3.05 19.77
N VAL A 107 -8.12 -3.48 19.95
CA VAL A 107 -9.24 -2.58 20.26
C VAL A 107 -9.06 -1.95 21.64
N GLU A 108 -8.59 -2.70 22.64
CA GLU A 108 -8.30 -2.15 23.97
C GLU A 108 -7.19 -1.10 23.91
N PHE A 109 -6.08 -1.38 23.21
CA PHE A 109 -4.95 -0.46 23.01
C PHE A 109 -5.36 0.86 22.33
N PHE A 110 -6.24 0.80 21.32
CA PHE A 110 -6.78 1.99 20.67
C PHE A 110 -7.85 2.70 21.52
N SER A 111 -8.63 1.97 22.34
CA SER A 111 -9.61 2.57 23.25
C SER A 111 -8.96 3.37 24.38
N PHE A 112 -7.78 2.96 24.86
CA PHE A 112 -6.99 3.72 25.83
C PHE A 112 -6.56 5.09 25.27
N GLY A 113 -6.31 5.21 23.97
CA GLY A 113 -6.01 6.49 23.32
C GLY A 113 -7.21 7.44 23.23
N VAL A 114 -8.43 6.91 23.10
CA VAL A 114 -9.67 7.71 23.04
C VAL A 114 -10.09 8.20 24.43
N LYS A 115 -9.91 7.37 25.47
CA LYS A 115 -10.27 7.74 26.85
C LYS A 115 -9.44 8.91 27.39
N GLN A 116 -8.21 9.11 26.91
CA GLN A 116 -7.36 10.26 27.25
C GLN A 116 -7.77 11.56 26.52
N ALA A 117 -8.45 11.47 25.37
CA ALA A 117 -8.92 12.63 24.60
C ALA A 117 -10.28 13.17 25.08
N GLU A 118 -11.06 12.36 25.78
CA GLU A 118 -12.33 12.79 26.40
C GLU A 118 -12.12 13.50 27.75
N ASP A 119 -10.90 13.45 28.31
CA ASP A 119 -10.53 14.02 29.61
C ASP A 119 -9.64 15.27 29.51
N ASN A 120 -9.63 15.98 28.36
CA ASN A 120 -8.98 17.29 28.17
C ASN A 120 -9.92 18.33 27.57
#